data_AF-A0A843ECC0-F1
#
_entry.id   AF-A0A843ECC0-F1
#
_cell.length_a   1.000
_cell.length_b   1.000
_cell.length_c   1.000
_cell.angle_alpha   90.00
_cell.angle_beta   90.00
_cell.angle_gamma   90.00
#
_symmetry.space_group_name_H-M   'P 1'
#
loop_
_entity.id
_entity.type
_entity.pdbx_description
1 polymer ?
#
loop_
_entity_poly.entity_id
_entity_poly.type
_entity_poly.pdbx_seq_one_letter_code
_entity_poly.pdbx_strand_id
1 'polypeptide(L)'
;MDSIDSEFKSLIGKVRSVDFDVNRSLSIAREMFDSDELDSIITAICTEYVPRLKETTDELKNLVDSLDGRYILPGPSGCISRGNAHLLPSGRNFFSIDPATIPTQSSWDIGVKMADQMIERYVSENGTYPKQVGIVIWATDTMKTGGDDIAYILHLLGVRPIWSSNGGTVVGLDVVPASELGRPRIDVTLRISGLFRDSFPNLVTMIDDAVERISELDESEDDNYLIAHLR
;
A
#
# COMPACT_ATOMS: atom_id res chain seq x y z
N MET A 1 -15.29 2.92 -19.26
CA MET A 1 -15.25 2.44 -17.87
C MET A 1 -16.63 1.89 -17.48
N ASP A 2 -17.70 2.68 -17.65
CA ASP A 2 -19.07 2.28 -17.25
C ASP A 2 -19.64 1.01 -17.92
N SER A 3 -19.34 0.73 -19.20
CA SER A 3 -19.82 -0.48 -19.89
C SER A 3 -19.22 -1.76 -19.30
N ILE A 4 -17.91 -1.75 -19.04
CA ILE A 4 -17.17 -2.88 -18.49
C ILE A 4 -17.64 -3.17 -17.06
N ASP A 5 -17.82 -2.13 -16.24
CA ASP A 5 -18.33 -2.27 -14.88
C ASP A 5 -19.75 -2.86 -14.85
N SER A 6 -20.60 -2.46 -15.80
CA SER A 6 -21.94 -3.01 -15.95
C SER A 6 -21.92 -4.50 -16.31
N GLU A 7 -21.05 -4.89 -17.24
CA GLU A 7 -20.87 -6.28 -17.66
C GLU A 7 -20.34 -7.16 -16.51
N PHE A 8 -19.37 -6.68 -15.74
CA PHE A 8 -18.87 -7.41 -14.56
C PHE A 8 -19.92 -7.53 -13.46
N LYS A 9 -20.72 -6.48 -13.21
CA LYS A 9 -21.85 -6.58 -12.27
C LYS A 9 -22.87 -7.62 -12.72
N SER A 10 -23.14 -7.70 -14.03
CA SER A 10 -24.02 -8.72 -14.61
C SER A 10 -23.45 -10.13 -14.41
N LEU A 11 -22.14 -10.31 -14.67
CA LEU A 11 -21.43 -11.58 -14.43
C LEU A 11 -21.56 -12.02 -12.97
N ILE A 12 -21.21 -11.14 -12.02
CA ILE A 12 -21.31 -11.43 -10.58
C ILE A 12 -22.76 -11.78 -10.20
N GLY A 13 -23.74 -11.09 -10.76
CA GLY A 13 -25.17 -11.38 -10.55
C GLY A 13 -25.56 -12.79 -11.00
N LYS A 14 -25.09 -13.24 -12.17
CA LYS A 14 -25.34 -14.60 -12.69
C LYS A 14 -24.57 -15.67 -11.92
N VAL A 15 -23.31 -15.42 -11.57
CA VAL A 15 -22.50 -16.33 -10.73
C VAL A 15 -23.15 -16.50 -9.36
N ARG A 16 -23.70 -15.42 -8.78
CA ARG A 16 -24.47 -15.48 -7.53
C ARG A 16 -25.75 -16.29 -7.65
N SER A 17 -26.43 -16.28 -8.80
CA SER A 17 -27.69 -17.03 -8.99
C SER A 17 -27.49 -18.54 -8.98
N VAL A 18 -26.26 -19.00 -9.22
CA VAL A 18 -25.84 -20.41 -9.09
C VAL A 18 -25.11 -20.70 -7.79
N ASP A 19 -25.25 -19.82 -6.78
CA ASP A 19 -24.57 -19.85 -5.47
C ASP A 19 -23.06 -20.09 -5.56
N PHE A 20 -22.42 -19.48 -6.57
CA PHE A 20 -20.98 -19.61 -6.79
C PHE A 20 -20.50 -21.07 -6.95
N ASP A 21 -21.35 -21.96 -7.50
CA ASP A 21 -20.91 -23.30 -7.93
C ASP A 21 -19.83 -23.15 -9.02
N VAL A 22 -18.65 -23.75 -8.81
CA VAL A 22 -17.47 -23.54 -9.67
C VAL A 22 -17.78 -23.87 -11.13
N ASN A 23 -18.34 -25.04 -11.40
CA ASN A 23 -18.57 -25.51 -12.77
C ASN A 23 -19.60 -24.64 -13.50
N ARG A 24 -20.71 -24.30 -12.83
CA ARG A 24 -21.75 -23.43 -13.41
C ARG A 24 -21.24 -22.01 -13.60
N SER A 25 -20.45 -21.49 -12.66
CA SER A 25 -19.87 -20.14 -12.72
C SER A 25 -18.89 -20.00 -13.88
N LEU A 26 -18.06 -21.04 -14.12
CA LEU A 26 -17.17 -21.10 -15.29
C LEU A 26 -17.95 -21.16 -16.60
N SER A 27 -19.04 -21.93 -16.68
CA SER A 27 -19.90 -21.94 -17.87
C SER A 27 -20.45 -20.55 -18.18
N ILE A 28 -20.98 -19.86 -17.16
CA ILE A 28 -21.51 -18.49 -17.29
C ILE A 28 -20.42 -17.50 -17.73
N ALA A 29 -19.23 -17.60 -17.15
CA ALA A 29 -18.10 -16.72 -17.47
C ALA A 29 -17.67 -16.88 -18.92
N ARG A 30 -17.48 -18.13 -19.39
CA ARG A 30 -17.09 -18.47 -20.77
C ARG A 30 -18.16 -18.13 -21.81
N GLU A 31 -19.44 -18.17 -21.42
CA GLU A 31 -20.54 -17.72 -22.29
C GLU A 31 -20.57 -16.19 -22.46
N MET A 32 -20.09 -15.45 -21.46
CA MET A 32 -20.09 -13.98 -21.48
C MET A 32 -18.79 -13.38 -22.01
N PHE A 33 -17.66 -14.03 -21.75
CA PHE A 33 -16.32 -13.54 -22.07
C PHE A 33 -15.45 -14.69 -22.58
N ASP A 34 -14.70 -14.44 -23.65
CA ASP A 34 -13.73 -15.38 -24.23
C ASP A 34 -12.34 -15.13 -23.63
N SER A 35 -12.11 -15.51 -22.36
CA SER A 35 -10.83 -15.32 -21.66
C SER A 35 -10.54 -16.44 -20.65
N ASP A 36 -9.43 -17.14 -20.86
CA ASP A 36 -8.92 -18.18 -19.96
C ASP A 36 -8.43 -17.61 -18.61
N GLU A 37 -8.06 -16.32 -18.55
CA GLU A 37 -7.62 -15.68 -17.31
C GLU A 37 -8.79 -15.55 -16.31
N LEU A 38 -10.00 -15.33 -16.82
CA LEU A 38 -11.21 -15.20 -16.02
C LEU A 38 -11.55 -16.51 -15.31
N ASP A 39 -11.21 -17.66 -15.88
CA ASP A 39 -11.45 -18.97 -15.24
C ASP A 39 -10.69 -19.08 -13.92
N SER A 40 -9.44 -18.62 -13.87
CA SER A 40 -8.63 -18.64 -12.65
C SER A 40 -9.23 -17.74 -11.56
N ILE A 41 -9.72 -16.56 -11.95
CA ILE A 41 -10.33 -15.58 -11.04
C ILE A 41 -11.66 -16.10 -10.52
N ILE A 42 -12.53 -16.62 -11.39
CA ILE A 42 -13.82 -17.20 -11.01
C ILE A 42 -13.62 -18.39 -10.08
N THR A 43 -12.63 -19.23 -10.37
CA THR A 43 -12.27 -20.34 -9.48
C THR A 43 -11.90 -19.81 -8.11
N ALA A 44 -10.95 -18.87 -7.99
CA ALA A 44 -10.56 -18.27 -6.71
C ALA A 44 -11.73 -17.61 -5.96
N ILE A 45 -12.63 -16.91 -6.66
CA ILE A 45 -13.84 -16.33 -6.07
C ILE A 45 -14.70 -17.43 -5.43
N CYS A 46 -14.95 -18.51 -6.16
CA CYS A 46 -15.84 -19.57 -5.73
C CYS A 46 -15.22 -20.46 -4.64
N THR A 47 -13.91 -20.73 -4.69
CA THR A 47 -13.23 -21.67 -3.79
C THR A 47 -12.58 -21.01 -2.58
N GLU A 48 -12.21 -19.73 -2.67
CA GLU A 48 -11.50 -19.03 -1.58
C GLU A 48 -12.31 -17.86 -1.02
N TYR A 49 -12.74 -16.93 -1.89
CA TYR A 49 -13.25 -15.64 -1.40
C TYR A 49 -14.67 -15.77 -0.83
N VAL A 50 -15.59 -16.41 -1.57
CA VAL A 50 -16.97 -16.58 -1.14
C VAL A 50 -17.08 -17.45 0.12
N PRO A 51 -16.37 -18.59 0.25
CA PRO A 51 -16.35 -19.35 1.49
C PRO A 51 -15.88 -18.53 2.69
N ARG A 52 -14.77 -17.80 2.56
CA ARG A 52 -14.25 -16.94 3.65
C ARG A 52 -15.19 -15.77 3.96
N LEU A 53 -15.93 -15.24 2.98
CA LEU A 53 -16.98 -14.25 3.24
C LEU A 53 -18.17 -14.85 3.99
N LYS A 54 -18.57 -16.09 3.65
CA LYS A 54 -19.64 -16.82 4.36
C LYS A 54 -19.26 -17.11 5.83
N GLU A 55 -17.96 -17.19 6.13
CA GLU A 55 -17.42 -17.33 7.50
C GLU A 55 -17.54 -16.05 8.37
N THR A 56 -18.10 -14.94 7.87
CA THR A 56 -18.37 -13.73 8.68
C THR A 56 -19.26 -14.02 9.91
N THR A 57 -19.98 -15.14 9.91
CA THR A 57 -20.70 -15.64 11.12
C THR A 57 -19.78 -15.88 12.33
N ASP A 58 -18.47 -16.02 12.12
CA ASP A 58 -17.45 -16.07 13.18
C ASP A 58 -17.44 -14.80 14.06
N GLU A 59 -17.91 -13.65 13.57
CA GLU A 59 -17.92 -12.40 14.35
C GLU A 59 -18.73 -12.52 15.65
N LEU A 60 -19.98 -12.98 15.56
CA LEU A 60 -20.85 -13.15 16.73
C LEU A 60 -20.35 -14.27 17.64
N LYS A 61 -19.90 -15.38 17.05
CA LYS A 61 -19.36 -16.50 17.79
C LYS A 61 -18.13 -16.09 18.61
N ASN A 62 -17.16 -15.43 17.97
CA ASN A 62 -15.92 -15.04 18.62
C ASN A 62 -16.14 -13.88 19.61
N LEU A 63 -17.16 -13.05 19.41
CA LEU A 63 -17.60 -12.11 20.44
C LEU A 63 -18.05 -12.84 21.71
N VAL A 64 -18.94 -13.84 21.60
CA VAL A 64 -19.39 -14.64 22.77
C VAL A 64 -18.21 -15.38 23.41
N ASP A 65 -17.37 -16.03 22.60
CA ASP A 65 -16.17 -16.73 23.10
C ASP A 65 -15.23 -15.77 23.85
N SER A 66 -15.08 -14.52 23.41
CA SER A 66 -14.25 -13.52 24.09
C SER A 66 -14.80 -13.10 25.44
N LEU A 67 -16.13 -13.00 25.57
CA LEU A 67 -16.80 -12.70 26.84
C LEU A 67 -16.68 -13.87 27.83
N ASP A 68 -16.60 -15.10 27.33
CA ASP A 68 -16.31 -16.31 28.10
C ASP A 68 -14.80 -16.47 28.44
N GLY A 69 -13.96 -15.49 28.08
CA GLY A 69 -12.52 -15.50 28.34
C GLY A 69 -11.74 -16.51 27.49
N ARG A 70 -12.29 -16.95 26.35
CA ARG A 70 -11.62 -17.87 25.42
C ARG A 70 -10.63 -17.14 24.52
N TYR A 71 -9.68 -17.90 23.99
CA TYR A 71 -8.70 -17.40 23.04
C TYR A 71 -9.32 -17.17 21.66
N ILE A 72 -9.21 -15.93 21.15
CA ILE A 72 -9.66 -15.57 19.80
C ILE A 72 -8.48 -15.62 18.84
N LEU A 73 -8.63 -16.38 17.76
CA LEU A 73 -7.57 -16.55 16.77
C LEU A 73 -7.16 -15.19 16.17
N PRO A 74 -5.84 -14.91 16.08
CA PRO A 74 -5.35 -13.71 15.45
C PRO A 74 -5.51 -13.79 13.92
N GLY A 75 -5.59 -12.63 13.28
CA GLY A 75 -5.65 -12.51 11.82
C GLY A 75 -5.00 -11.22 11.33
N PRO A 76 -4.53 -11.16 10.07
CA PRO A 76 -4.01 -9.91 9.53
C PRO A 76 -5.13 -8.87 9.37
N SER A 77 -4.78 -7.59 9.38
CA SER A 77 -5.70 -6.48 9.08
C SER A 77 -5.27 -5.74 7.81
N GLY A 78 -6.19 -4.93 7.26
CA GLY A 78 -5.90 -4.10 6.09
C GLY A 78 -7.13 -3.83 5.24
N CYS A 79 -6.90 -3.47 3.98
CA CYS A 79 -7.94 -3.17 3.03
C CYS A 79 -8.14 -4.33 2.04
N ILE A 80 -9.26 -5.05 2.14
CA ILE A 80 -9.57 -6.20 1.28
C ILE A 80 -9.60 -5.79 -0.21
N SER A 81 -10.09 -4.58 -0.51
CA SER A 81 -10.17 -4.07 -1.88
C SER A 81 -8.80 -3.77 -2.53
N ARG A 82 -7.69 -3.84 -1.77
CA ARG A 82 -6.32 -3.74 -2.30
C ARG A 82 -5.72 -5.11 -2.68
N GLY A 83 -6.56 -6.09 -3.03
CA GLY A 83 -6.10 -7.45 -3.39
C GLY A 83 -5.76 -8.34 -2.18
N ASN A 84 -6.09 -7.89 -0.97
CA ASN A 84 -5.78 -8.60 0.26
C ASN A 84 -6.93 -9.51 0.69
N ALA A 85 -7.39 -10.40 -0.20
CA ALA A 85 -8.48 -11.33 0.11
C ALA A 85 -8.13 -12.33 1.24
N HIS A 86 -6.84 -12.57 1.46
CA HIS A 86 -6.32 -13.39 2.55
C HIS A 86 -6.63 -12.84 3.97
N LEU A 87 -7.06 -11.57 4.07
CA LEU A 87 -7.53 -10.96 5.33
C LEU A 87 -8.85 -11.56 5.83
N LEU A 88 -9.62 -12.19 4.94
CA LEU A 88 -10.85 -12.87 5.32
C LEU A 88 -10.56 -14.24 5.96
N PRO A 89 -11.39 -14.72 6.90
CA PRO A 89 -12.64 -14.11 7.37
C PRO A 89 -12.42 -13.03 8.43
N SER A 90 -13.46 -12.23 8.68
CA SER A 90 -13.52 -11.33 9.83
C SER A 90 -13.78 -12.10 11.14
N GLY A 91 -14.01 -11.39 12.24
CA GLY A 91 -14.19 -12.01 13.56
C GLY A 91 -12.89 -12.53 14.18
N ARG A 92 -11.73 -12.06 13.73
CA ARG A 92 -10.40 -12.40 14.27
C ARG A 92 -9.86 -11.29 15.16
N ASN A 93 -8.98 -11.64 16.10
CA ASN A 93 -8.24 -10.67 16.90
C ASN A 93 -7.08 -10.10 16.05
N PHE A 94 -7.37 -9.07 15.26
CA PHE A 94 -6.45 -8.71 14.19
C PHE A 94 -5.12 -8.13 14.71
N PHE A 95 -4.05 -8.32 13.94
CA PHE A 95 -2.79 -7.60 14.06
C PHE A 95 -2.56 -6.72 12.82
N SER A 96 -1.68 -5.72 12.93
CA SER A 96 -1.32 -4.84 11.83
C SER A 96 -0.24 -5.48 10.95
N ILE A 97 0.92 -4.84 10.85
CA ILE A 97 2.06 -5.24 10.03
C ILE A 97 3.34 -5.02 10.81
N ASP A 98 4.40 -5.73 10.43
CA ASP A 98 5.73 -5.51 11.01
C ASP A 98 6.28 -4.13 10.56
N PRO A 99 6.47 -3.17 11.49
CA PRO A 99 7.03 -1.86 11.17
C PRO A 99 8.38 -1.91 10.45
N ALA A 100 9.17 -2.98 10.66
CA ALA A 100 10.50 -3.11 10.09
C ALA A 100 10.48 -3.47 8.58
N THR A 101 9.33 -3.92 8.06
CA THR A 101 9.16 -4.27 6.64
C THR A 101 8.65 -3.10 5.78
N ILE A 102 8.49 -1.92 6.37
CA ILE A 102 7.92 -0.75 5.73
C ILE A 102 9.04 0.21 5.25
N PRO A 103 9.00 0.73 4.02
CA PRO A 103 8.03 0.38 2.97
C PRO A 103 8.30 -1.02 2.40
N THR A 104 7.23 -1.74 2.05
CA THR A 104 7.31 -2.99 1.28
C THR A 104 7.77 -2.71 -0.16
N GLN A 105 8.35 -3.70 -0.85
CA GLN A 105 8.76 -3.54 -2.26
C GLN A 105 7.60 -3.14 -3.17
N SER A 106 6.42 -3.74 -3.00
CA SER A 106 5.23 -3.35 -3.76
C SER A 106 4.77 -1.92 -3.46
N SER A 107 4.89 -1.47 -2.21
CA SER A 107 4.56 -0.08 -1.85
C SER A 107 5.59 0.92 -2.35
N TRP A 108 6.84 0.48 -2.54
CA TRP A 108 7.88 1.30 -3.17
C TRP A 108 7.52 1.65 -4.60
N ASP A 109 7.15 0.65 -5.42
CA ASP A 109 6.76 0.87 -6.80
C ASP A 109 5.56 1.81 -6.93
N ILE A 110 4.58 1.66 -6.03
CA ILE A 110 3.39 2.52 -5.98
C ILE A 110 3.75 3.94 -5.53
N GLY A 111 4.52 4.08 -4.46
CA GLY A 111 4.94 5.37 -3.90
C GLY A 111 5.77 6.19 -4.87
N VAL A 112 6.74 5.56 -5.56
CA VAL A 112 7.54 6.17 -6.62
C VAL A 112 6.62 6.71 -7.72
N LYS A 113 5.72 5.86 -8.25
CA LYS A 113 4.79 6.26 -9.30
C LYS A 113 3.87 7.41 -8.86
N MET A 114 3.39 7.39 -7.62
CA MET A 114 2.58 8.47 -7.07
C MET A 114 3.35 9.79 -6.97
N ALA A 115 4.63 9.74 -6.54
CA ALA A 115 5.50 10.90 -6.44
C ALA A 115 5.83 11.48 -7.81
N ASP A 116 6.19 10.65 -8.78
CA ASP A 116 6.45 11.08 -10.16
C ASP A 116 5.20 11.72 -10.78
N GLN A 117 4.02 11.11 -10.62
CA GLN A 117 2.76 11.68 -11.11
C GLN A 117 2.44 13.05 -10.48
N MET A 118 2.72 13.22 -9.18
CA MET A 118 2.55 14.51 -8.51
C MET A 118 3.50 15.56 -9.08
N ILE A 119 4.78 15.20 -9.25
CA ILE A 119 5.81 16.09 -9.79
C ILE A 119 5.48 16.49 -11.22
N GLU A 120 5.19 15.51 -12.10
CA GLU A 120 4.83 15.73 -13.50
C GLU A 120 3.66 16.71 -13.61
N ARG A 121 2.61 16.49 -12.81
CA ARG A 121 1.47 17.39 -12.76
C ARG A 121 1.87 18.79 -12.32
N TYR A 122 2.62 18.91 -11.23
CA TYR A 122 3.06 20.21 -10.72
C TYR A 122 3.91 20.98 -11.75
N VAL A 123 4.85 20.30 -12.41
CA VAL A 123 5.70 20.87 -13.46
C VAL A 123 4.86 21.28 -14.67
N SER A 124 3.87 20.47 -15.07
CA SER A 124 2.98 20.85 -16.19
C SER A 124 2.15 22.10 -15.89
N GLU A 125 1.76 22.30 -14.63
CA GLU A 125 0.91 23.42 -14.20
C GLU A 125 1.72 24.69 -13.92
N ASN A 126 2.98 24.57 -13.46
CA ASN A 126 3.78 25.70 -12.94
C ASN A 126 5.09 25.96 -13.70
N GLY A 127 5.52 25.05 -14.59
CA GLY A 127 6.76 25.16 -15.37
C GLY A 127 8.06 24.97 -14.56
N THR A 128 7.97 24.62 -13.28
CA THR A 128 9.12 24.41 -12.39
C THR A 128 8.83 23.28 -11.40
N TYR A 129 9.86 22.69 -10.80
CA TYR A 129 9.71 21.66 -9.78
C TYR A 129 9.18 22.25 -8.47
N PRO A 130 8.40 21.49 -7.68
CA PRO A 130 8.00 21.94 -6.35
C PRO A 130 9.24 22.00 -5.45
N LYS A 131 9.49 23.15 -4.83
CA LYS A 131 10.64 23.29 -3.92
C LYS A 131 10.45 22.54 -2.60
N GLN A 132 9.20 22.48 -2.13
CA GLN A 132 8.83 21.86 -0.86
C GLN A 132 7.44 21.23 -0.96
N VAL A 133 7.23 20.09 -0.31
CA VAL A 133 5.94 19.41 -0.22
C VAL A 133 5.56 19.14 1.24
N GLY A 134 4.40 19.62 1.66
CA GLY A 134 3.83 19.31 2.97
C GLY A 134 2.98 18.04 2.93
N ILE A 135 3.25 17.07 3.81
CA ILE A 135 2.59 15.76 3.82
C ILE A 135 2.05 15.44 5.22
N VAL A 136 0.80 15.01 5.30
CA VAL A 136 0.18 14.52 6.54
C VAL A 136 0.20 12.99 6.53
N ILE A 137 0.76 12.37 7.58
CA ILE A 137 0.94 10.93 7.66
C ILE A 137 0.06 10.32 8.76
N TRP A 138 -0.74 9.32 8.37
CA TRP A 138 -1.65 8.58 9.23
C TRP A 138 -1.23 7.12 9.34
N ALA A 139 -1.11 6.62 10.57
CA ALA A 139 -0.71 5.24 10.83
C ALA A 139 -1.56 4.20 10.08
N THR A 140 -2.86 4.42 10.01
CA THR A 140 -3.79 3.47 9.37
C THR A 140 -3.60 3.36 7.87
N ASP A 141 -3.13 4.42 7.21
CA ASP A 141 -2.90 4.40 5.77
C ASP A 141 -1.60 3.64 5.49
N THR A 142 -0.53 3.95 6.23
CA THR A 142 0.73 3.18 6.21
C THR A 142 0.48 1.68 6.42
N MET A 143 -0.37 1.31 7.40
CA MET A 143 -0.75 -0.09 7.66
C MET A 143 -1.48 -0.75 6.49
N LYS A 144 -2.39 -0.04 5.83
CA LYS A 144 -3.20 -0.58 4.72
C LYS A 144 -2.41 -0.72 3.43
N THR A 145 -1.40 0.12 3.24
CA THR A 145 -0.63 0.20 2.00
C THR A 145 0.69 -0.55 2.06
N GLY A 146 1.19 -0.82 3.27
CA GLY A 146 2.55 -1.31 3.47
C GLY A 146 3.61 -0.22 3.31
N GLY A 147 3.23 1.07 3.32
CA GLY A 147 4.15 2.20 3.29
C GLY A 147 4.19 3.01 2.00
N ASP A 148 3.11 3.09 1.22
CA ASP A 148 3.08 3.90 -0.02
C ASP A 148 3.49 5.36 0.26
N ASP A 149 3.10 5.90 1.42
CA ASP A 149 3.43 7.24 1.92
C ASP A 149 4.92 7.41 2.24
N ILE A 150 5.53 6.41 2.89
CA ILE A 150 6.95 6.42 3.21
C ILE A 150 7.80 6.31 1.94
N ALA A 151 7.41 5.40 1.04
CA ALA A 151 8.05 5.27 -0.27
C ALA A 151 7.98 6.57 -1.07
N TYR A 152 6.81 7.21 -1.09
CA TYR A 152 6.60 8.51 -1.72
C TYR A 152 7.56 9.58 -1.18
N ILE A 153 7.69 9.69 0.16
CA ILE A 153 8.57 10.65 0.83
C ILE A 153 10.04 10.40 0.51
N LEU A 154 10.49 9.15 0.65
CA LEU A 154 11.87 8.77 0.36
C LEU A 154 12.22 9.06 -1.10
N HIS A 155 11.31 8.76 -2.04
CA HIS A 155 11.52 9.07 -3.44
C HIS A 155 11.64 10.58 -3.68
N LEU A 156 10.78 11.43 -3.10
CA LEU A 156 10.89 12.89 -3.22
C LEU A 156 12.29 13.41 -2.80
N LEU A 157 12.80 12.92 -1.67
CA LEU A 157 14.14 13.21 -1.15
C LEU A 157 15.28 12.63 -2.03
N GLY A 158 14.97 11.69 -2.92
CA GLY A 158 15.95 10.99 -3.76
C GLY A 158 16.73 9.94 -2.98
N VAL A 159 16.06 9.23 -2.07
CA VAL A 159 16.60 8.13 -1.28
C VAL A 159 15.77 6.89 -1.56
N ARG A 160 16.40 5.71 -1.66
CA ARG A 160 15.69 4.43 -1.80
C ARG A 160 16.01 3.49 -0.62
N PRO A 161 15.04 2.73 -0.13
CA PRO A 161 15.26 1.73 0.91
C PRO A 161 16.06 0.53 0.37
N ILE A 162 16.86 -0.08 1.25
CA ILE A 162 17.58 -1.32 1.01
C ILE A 162 16.86 -2.41 1.81
N TRP A 163 16.39 -3.45 1.13
CA TRP A 163 15.76 -4.60 1.79
C TRP A 163 16.76 -5.73 2.04
N SER A 164 16.57 -6.42 3.17
CA SER A 164 17.21 -7.71 3.42
C SER A 164 16.80 -8.72 2.35
N SER A 165 17.75 -9.55 1.91
CA SER A 165 17.49 -10.67 1.00
C SER A 165 16.55 -11.71 1.61
N ASN A 166 16.41 -11.73 2.94
CA ASN A 166 15.50 -12.61 3.66
C ASN A 166 14.54 -11.78 4.54
N GLY A 167 13.23 -11.98 4.34
CA GLY A 167 12.18 -11.41 5.20
C GLY A 167 11.69 -10.02 4.84
N GLY A 168 12.25 -9.34 3.83
CA GLY A 168 11.73 -8.06 3.33
C GLY A 168 11.85 -6.89 4.32
N THR A 169 12.63 -7.03 5.39
CA THR A 169 12.96 -5.96 6.33
C THR A 169 13.79 -4.88 5.63
N VAL A 170 13.50 -3.62 5.90
CA VAL A 170 14.35 -2.51 5.46
C VAL A 170 15.56 -2.42 6.39
N VAL A 171 16.75 -2.60 5.82
CA VAL A 171 18.03 -2.67 6.56
C VAL A 171 18.90 -1.43 6.37
N GLY A 172 18.50 -0.51 5.50
CA GLY A 172 19.23 0.72 5.26
C GLY A 172 18.60 1.57 4.18
N LEU A 173 19.27 2.67 3.88
CA LEU A 173 18.90 3.64 2.85
C LEU A 173 20.10 3.86 1.92
N ASP A 174 19.81 3.97 0.63
CA ASP A 174 20.76 4.30 -0.42
C ASP A 174 20.37 5.66 -1.04
N VAL A 175 21.34 6.57 -1.15
CA VAL A 175 21.11 7.87 -1.78
C VAL A 175 21.16 7.68 -3.28
N VAL A 176 20.06 8.01 -3.98
CA VAL A 176 20.01 7.93 -5.44
C VAL A 176 20.87 9.06 -6.02
N PRO A 177 21.87 8.77 -6.89
CA PRO A 177 22.70 9.81 -7.50
C PRO A 177 21.86 10.81 -8.32
N ALA A 178 22.22 12.09 -8.32
CA ALA A 178 21.47 13.13 -9.05
C ALA A 178 21.30 12.81 -10.55
N SER A 179 22.32 12.19 -11.17
CA SER A 179 22.26 11.75 -12.57
C SER A 179 21.23 10.64 -12.83
N GLU A 180 20.97 9.79 -11.83
CA GLU A 180 19.94 8.75 -11.88
C GLU A 180 18.57 9.34 -11.54
N LEU A 181 18.51 10.25 -10.56
CA LEU A 181 17.26 10.88 -10.11
C LEU A 181 16.62 11.76 -11.21
N GLY A 182 17.44 12.42 -12.04
CA GLY A 182 16.97 13.16 -13.22
C GLY A 182 16.18 14.43 -12.92
N ARG A 183 16.11 14.84 -11.65
CA ARG A 183 15.43 16.03 -11.14
C ARG A 183 16.09 16.49 -9.83
N PRO A 184 15.79 17.71 -9.36
CA PRO A 184 16.18 18.14 -8.04
C PRO A 184 15.57 17.27 -6.93
N ARG A 185 16.27 17.18 -5.80
CA ARG A 185 15.72 16.62 -4.56
C ARG A 185 14.71 17.61 -3.99
N ILE A 186 13.52 17.12 -3.69
CA ILE A 186 12.39 17.94 -3.23
C ILE A 186 12.37 17.89 -1.70
N ASP A 187 12.35 19.06 -1.06
CA ASP A 187 12.23 19.14 0.38
C ASP A 187 10.83 18.72 0.84
N VAL A 188 10.74 18.11 2.01
CA VAL A 188 9.48 17.57 2.54
C VAL A 188 9.26 18.02 3.98
N THR A 189 8.03 18.37 4.30
CA THR A 189 7.63 18.71 5.68
C THR A 189 6.51 17.81 6.12
N LEU A 190 6.74 17.09 7.22
CA LEU A 190 5.86 16.03 7.67
C LEU A 190 5.04 16.46 8.89
N ARG A 191 3.73 16.19 8.81
CA ARG A 191 2.80 16.27 9.92
C ARG A 191 2.36 14.84 10.26
N ILE A 192 3.05 14.21 11.20
CA ILE A 192 2.69 12.84 11.64
C ILE A 192 1.57 12.87 12.69
N SER A 193 0.64 11.93 12.58
CA SER A 193 -0.36 11.67 13.62
C SER A 193 0.27 11.06 14.88
N GLY A 194 -0.39 11.21 16.03
CA GLY A 194 0.08 10.62 17.30
C GLY A 194 0.20 9.10 17.24
N LEU A 195 -0.79 8.43 16.63
CA LEU A 195 -0.75 6.98 16.44
C LEU A 195 0.42 6.55 15.55
N PHE A 196 0.81 7.37 14.56
CA PHE A 196 1.96 7.07 13.70
C PHE A 196 3.26 7.10 14.50
N ARG A 197 3.47 8.16 15.30
CA ARG A 197 4.62 8.25 16.22
C ARG A 197 4.69 7.02 17.14
N ASP A 198 3.55 6.59 17.67
CA ASP A 198 3.51 5.50 18.65
C ASP A 198 3.68 4.12 18.00
N SER A 199 3.15 3.92 16.78
CA SER A 199 3.17 2.62 16.09
C SER A 199 4.42 2.42 15.21
N PHE A 200 5.01 3.51 14.72
CA PHE A 200 6.08 3.49 13.72
C PHE A 200 7.26 4.42 14.09
N PRO A 201 7.80 4.36 15.32
CA PRO A 201 8.94 5.20 15.69
C PRO A 201 10.16 4.93 14.80
N ASN A 202 10.34 3.70 14.31
CA ASN A 202 11.40 3.34 13.38
C ASN A 202 11.29 4.07 12.03
N LEU A 203 10.08 4.36 11.56
CA LEU A 203 9.86 5.09 10.31
C LEU A 203 10.11 6.59 10.49
N VAL A 204 9.85 7.12 11.69
CA VAL A 204 10.25 8.49 12.03
C VAL A 204 11.77 8.63 11.97
N THR A 205 12.50 7.71 12.63
CA THR A 205 13.97 7.68 12.56
C THR A 205 14.47 7.47 11.14
N MET A 206 13.87 6.57 10.35
CA MET A 206 14.27 6.34 8.96
C MET A 206 14.18 7.60 8.10
N ILE A 207 13.14 8.41 8.26
CA ILE A 207 13.00 9.64 7.49
C ILE A 207 14.00 10.69 7.98
N ASP A 208 14.24 10.78 9.29
CA ASP A 208 15.26 11.66 9.86
C ASP A 208 16.66 11.32 9.33
N ASP A 209 17.02 10.03 9.33
CA ASP A 209 18.27 9.51 8.74
C ASP A 209 18.38 9.85 7.23
N ALA A 210 17.25 9.82 6.50
CA ALA A 210 17.23 10.20 5.09
C ALA A 210 17.52 11.70 4.92
N VAL A 211 16.87 12.55 5.72
CA VAL A 211 17.07 14.00 5.73
C VAL A 211 18.52 14.36 6.08
N GLU A 212 19.08 13.73 7.11
CA GLU A 212 20.48 13.94 7.52
C GLU A 212 21.44 13.60 6.37
N ARG A 213 21.30 12.42 5.76
CA ARG A 213 22.13 12.00 4.60
C ARG A 213 22.05 12.96 3.43
N ILE A 214 20.84 13.46 3.11
CA ILE A 214 20.66 14.41 2.00
C ILE A 214 21.23 15.79 2.35
N SER A 215 21.20 16.20 3.62
CA SER A 215 21.74 17.49 4.06
C SER A 215 23.27 17.58 3.99
N GLU A 216 23.96 16.44 4.02
CA GLU A 216 25.42 16.34 3.98
C GLU A 216 26.00 16.27 2.56
N LEU A 217 25.14 16.19 1.52
CA LEU A 217 25.61 16.08 0.14
C LEU A 217 26.25 17.37 -0.36
N ASP A 218 27.32 17.24 -1.14
CA ASP A 218 27.92 18.36 -1.88
C ASP A 218 27.21 18.55 -3.23
N GLU A 219 25.95 18.98 -3.16
CA GLU A 219 25.09 19.28 -4.31
C GLU A 219 24.77 20.78 -4.38
N SER A 220 24.43 21.27 -5.58
CA SER A 220 24.01 22.66 -5.77
C SER A 220 22.62 22.90 -5.19
N GLU A 221 22.30 24.14 -4.82
CA GLU A 221 20.96 24.51 -4.31
C GLU A 221 19.86 24.36 -5.38
N ASP A 222 20.22 24.37 -6.67
CA ASP A 222 19.28 24.14 -7.77
C ASP A 222 18.97 22.65 -7.96
N ASP A 223 19.89 21.76 -7.54
CA ASP A 223 19.73 20.30 -7.60
C ASP A 223 19.20 19.70 -6.28
N ASN A 224 19.28 20.43 -5.17
CA ASN A 224 18.88 19.96 -3.86
C ASN A 224 18.17 21.06 -3.05
N TYR A 225 16.84 21.04 -3.09
CA TYR A 225 16.03 22.05 -2.42
C TYR A 225 16.04 21.93 -0.89
N LEU A 226 16.35 20.75 -0.36
CA LEU A 226 16.53 20.57 1.08
C LEU A 226 17.76 21.37 1.56
N ILE A 227 18.90 21.23 0.88
CA ILE A 227 20.10 22.02 1.21
C ILE A 227 19.85 23.51 1.03
N ALA A 228 19.14 23.91 -0.04
CA ALA A 228 18.80 25.30 -0.29
C ALA A 228 17.97 25.94 0.83
N HIS A 229 17.16 25.17 1.55
CA HIS A 229 16.38 25.68 2.69
C HIS A 229 17.13 25.63 4.03
N LEU A 230 18.23 24.87 4.13
CA LEU A 230 19.06 24.81 5.34
C LEU A 230 20.11 25.92 5.43
N ARG A 231 20.49 26.53 4.30
CA ARG A 231 21.50 27.59 4.18
C ARG A 231 20.89 28.99 4.21
#